data_AF-A0A956QY72-F1
#
_entry.id   AF-A0A956QY72-F1
#
_cell.length_a   1.000
_cell.length_b   1.000
_cell.length_c   1.000
_cell.angle_alpha   90.00
_cell.angle_beta   90.00
_cell.angle_gamma   90.00
#
_symmetry.space_group_name_H-M   'P 1'
#
loop_
_entity.id
_entity.type
_entity.pdbx_description
1 polymer ?
#
loop_
_entity_poly.entity_id
_entity_poly.type
_entity_poly.pdbx_seq_one_letter_code
_entity_poly.pdbx_strand_id
1 'polypeptide(L)'
;MCKEIDDFVEHCWKLATVSTPDEFVDWEQNGPELFRSGLGDPLPVELEDRLPATLKPTLPELLECVVEIGMCDAYGATTDDSRIYLQKVISILRKHDVPIPKLDPFTESSFEEMHGWGNPIKQEVIALWRFSIDRS
;
A
#
# COMPACT_ATOMS: atom_id res chain seq x y z
N MET A 1 -2.98 13.34 -13.60
CA MET A 1 -2.81 11.99 -13.03
C MET A 1 -4.17 11.30 -13.10
N CYS A 2 -4.25 9.96 -13.07
CA CYS A 2 -5.55 9.26 -13.14
C CYS A 2 -6.19 9.34 -11.74
N LYS A 3 -7.39 9.92 -11.63
CA LYS A 3 -8.08 10.15 -10.34
C LYS A 3 -8.11 8.89 -9.48
N GLU A 4 -8.34 7.74 -10.09
CA GLU A 4 -8.42 6.45 -9.41
C GLU A 4 -7.08 6.04 -8.77
N ILE A 5 -5.94 6.31 -9.43
CA ILE A 5 -4.61 6.06 -8.85
C ILE A 5 -4.38 7.00 -7.66
N ASP A 6 -4.78 8.27 -7.79
CA ASP A 6 -4.62 9.25 -6.70
C ASP A 6 -5.46 8.83 -5.48
N ASP A 7 -6.72 8.45 -5.70
CA ASP A 7 -7.63 7.98 -4.64
C ASP A 7 -7.08 6.72 -3.96
N PHE A 8 -6.53 5.77 -4.73
CA PHE A 8 -5.88 4.57 -4.20
C PHE A 8 -4.67 4.90 -3.32
N VAL A 9 -3.77 5.77 -3.78
CA VAL A 9 -2.60 6.18 -3.01
C VAL A 9 -3.02 6.88 -1.71
N GLU A 10 -4.00 7.79 -1.76
CA GLU A 10 -4.54 8.42 -0.55
C GLU A 10 -5.19 7.41 0.39
N HIS A 11 -5.89 6.42 -0.16
CA HIS A 11 -6.52 5.36 0.62
C HIS A 11 -5.48 4.53 1.39
N CYS A 12 -4.37 4.14 0.76
CA CYS A 12 -3.27 3.46 1.44
C CYS A 12 -2.65 4.33 2.55
N TRP A 13 -2.50 5.64 2.35
CA TRP A 13 -1.97 6.53 3.38
C TRP A 13 -2.86 6.65 4.60
N LYS A 14 -4.19 6.56 4.43
CA LYS A 14 -5.14 6.62 5.55
C LYS A 14 -4.96 5.47 6.54
N LEU A 15 -4.48 4.31 6.08
CA LEU A 15 -4.24 3.16 6.96
C LEU A 15 -3.30 3.51 8.12
N ALA A 16 -2.27 4.32 7.88
CA ALA A 16 -1.30 4.75 8.90
C ALA A 16 -1.92 5.61 10.02
N THR A 17 -3.17 6.06 9.84
CA THR A 17 -3.90 6.90 10.80
C THR A 17 -5.07 6.17 11.47
N VAL A 18 -5.37 4.94 11.04
CA VAL A 18 -6.43 4.12 11.65
C VAL A 18 -5.99 3.73 13.05
N SER A 19 -6.87 3.94 14.03
CA SER A 19 -6.55 3.76 15.46
C SER A 19 -7.55 2.87 16.21
N THR A 20 -8.68 2.53 15.58
CA THR A 20 -9.72 1.70 16.18
C THR A 20 -10.23 0.63 15.19
N PRO A 21 -10.81 -0.47 15.70
CA PRO A 21 -11.44 -1.48 14.83
C PRO A 21 -12.54 -0.91 13.93
N ASP A 22 -13.37 0.01 14.43
CA ASP A 22 -14.44 0.62 13.63
C ASP A 22 -13.88 1.49 12.49
N GLU A 23 -12.82 2.24 12.75
CA GLU A 23 -12.10 3.00 11.72
C GLU A 23 -11.43 2.07 10.69
N PHE A 24 -10.92 0.92 11.12
CA PHE A 24 -10.35 -0.08 10.21
C PHE A 24 -11.43 -0.67 9.28
N VAL A 25 -12.58 -1.04 9.84
CA VAL A 25 -13.72 -1.54 9.06
C VAL A 25 -14.22 -0.48 8.08
N ASP A 26 -14.35 0.78 8.50
CA ASP A 26 -14.73 1.88 7.61
C ASP A 26 -13.70 2.09 6.50
N TRP A 27 -12.42 2.06 6.82
CA TRP A 27 -11.34 2.13 5.85
C TRP A 27 -11.44 0.98 4.83
N GLU A 28 -11.44 -0.27 5.27
CA GLU A 28 -11.51 -1.44 4.38
C GLU A 28 -12.74 -1.42 3.47
N GLN A 29 -13.91 -1.02 3.99
CA GLN A 29 -15.15 -1.00 3.24
C GLN A 29 -15.24 0.14 2.21
N ASN A 30 -14.57 1.27 2.45
CA ASN A 30 -14.65 2.45 1.60
C ASN A 30 -13.41 2.65 0.70
N GLY A 31 -12.66 1.58 0.44
CA GLY A 31 -11.57 1.59 -0.54
C GLY A 31 -12.04 1.84 -1.98
N PRO A 32 -11.24 2.52 -2.81
CA PRO A 32 -11.54 2.75 -4.23
C PRO A 32 -11.42 1.46 -5.06
N GLU A 33 -11.76 1.48 -6.35
CA GLU A 33 -11.80 0.27 -7.18
C GLU A 33 -10.44 -0.43 -7.27
N LEU A 34 -9.33 0.30 -7.36
CA LEU A 34 -7.99 -0.30 -7.38
C LEU A 34 -7.59 -0.99 -6.07
N PHE A 35 -8.13 -0.56 -4.94
CA PHE A 35 -7.94 -1.29 -3.68
C PHE A 35 -8.64 -2.65 -3.78
N ARG A 36 -9.85 -2.69 -4.34
CA ARG A 36 -10.56 -3.95 -4.60
C ARG A 36 -9.83 -4.82 -5.61
N SER A 37 -9.26 -4.23 -6.66
CA SER A 37 -8.46 -4.99 -7.61
C SER A 37 -7.22 -5.63 -6.96
N GLY A 38 -6.59 -4.94 -6.02
CA GLY A 38 -5.50 -5.52 -5.21
C GLY A 38 -5.96 -6.67 -4.31
N LEU A 39 -7.24 -6.72 -3.93
CA LEU A 39 -7.85 -7.86 -3.22
C LEU A 39 -8.33 -8.99 -4.16
N GLY A 40 -8.10 -8.86 -5.47
CA GLY A 40 -8.42 -9.89 -6.46
C GLY A 40 -9.57 -9.57 -7.41
N ASP A 41 -10.22 -8.40 -7.29
CA ASP A 41 -11.19 -7.96 -8.30
C ASP A 41 -10.48 -7.63 -9.64
N PRO A 42 -11.20 -7.65 -10.77
CA PRO A 42 -10.66 -7.17 -12.04
C PRO A 42 -10.22 -5.70 -11.95
N LEU A 43 -9.27 -5.29 -12.80
CA LEU A 43 -8.94 -3.88 -12.97
C LEU A 43 -10.15 -3.09 -13.51
N PRO A 44 -10.28 -1.80 -13.18
CA PRO A 44 -11.23 -0.92 -13.85
C PRO A 44 -10.98 -0.95 -15.37
N VAL A 45 -12.04 -1.18 -16.15
CA VAL A 45 -11.97 -1.34 -17.62
C VAL A 45 -11.22 -0.17 -18.27
N GLU A 46 -11.50 1.05 -17.82
CA GLU A 46 -10.83 2.26 -18.32
C GLU A 46 -9.31 2.24 -18.12
N LEU A 47 -8.83 1.65 -17.02
CA LEU A 47 -7.41 1.52 -16.74
C LEU A 47 -6.81 0.35 -17.55
N GLU A 48 -7.51 -0.78 -17.62
CA GLU A 48 -7.07 -1.95 -18.38
C GLU A 48 -6.87 -1.66 -19.86
N ASP A 49 -7.79 -0.91 -20.47
CA ASP A 49 -7.75 -0.51 -21.89
C ASP A 49 -6.58 0.43 -22.21
N ARG A 50 -6.16 1.22 -21.22
CA ARG A 50 -5.06 2.19 -21.35
C ARG A 50 -3.69 1.61 -21.01
N LEU A 51 -3.67 0.39 -20.45
CA LEU A 51 -2.44 -0.22 -19.95
C LEU A 51 -1.62 -0.81 -21.10
N PRO A 52 -0.34 -0.45 -21.24
CA PRO A 52 0.56 -1.10 -22.19
C PRO A 52 0.60 -2.61 -21.96
N ALA A 53 0.67 -3.40 -23.04
CA ALA A 53 0.71 -4.87 -22.96
C ALA A 53 1.84 -5.39 -22.05
N THR A 54 2.96 -4.67 -21.98
CA THR A 54 4.10 -4.98 -21.10
C THR A 54 3.82 -4.81 -19.62
N LEU A 55 2.82 -3.99 -19.25
CA LEU A 55 2.42 -3.71 -17.87
C LEU A 55 1.17 -4.48 -17.44
N LYS A 56 0.43 -5.08 -18.37
CA LYS A 56 -0.78 -5.87 -18.07
C LYS A 56 -0.61 -6.93 -16.98
N PRO A 57 0.47 -7.73 -16.95
CA PRO A 57 0.67 -8.68 -15.84
C PRO A 57 1.24 -8.00 -14.59
N THR A 58 1.96 -6.89 -14.73
CA THR A 58 2.72 -6.27 -13.64
C THR A 58 1.88 -5.35 -12.77
N LEU A 59 0.93 -4.61 -13.34
CA LEU A 59 0.10 -3.71 -12.54
C LEU A 59 -0.77 -4.47 -11.52
N PRO A 60 -1.51 -5.54 -11.90
CA PRO A 60 -2.28 -6.32 -10.92
C PRO A 60 -1.39 -6.90 -9.81
N GLU A 61 -0.24 -7.48 -10.18
CA GLU A 61 0.73 -8.04 -9.22
C GLU A 61 1.24 -6.96 -8.24
N LEU A 62 1.52 -5.75 -8.74
CA LEU A 62 1.94 -4.63 -7.90
C LEU A 62 0.82 -4.19 -6.95
N LEU A 63 -0.42 -4.09 -7.42
CA LEU A 63 -1.57 -3.70 -6.60
C LEU A 63 -1.82 -4.72 -5.50
N GLU A 64 -1.81 -6.01 -5.83
CA GLU A 64 -1.93 -7.10 -4.87
C GLU A 64 -0.85 -6.97 -3.78
N CYS A 65 0.42 -6.86 -4.17
CA CYS A 65 1.49 -6.73 -3.19
C CYS A 65 1.34 -5.49 -2.30
N VAL A 66 0.92 -4.34 -2.85
CA VAL A 66 0.75 -3.11 -2.05
C VAL A 66 -0.40 -3.25 -1.05
N VAL A 67 -1.53 -3.83 -1.47
CA VAL A 67 -2.68 -4.03 -0.58
C VAL A 67 -2.35 -5.06 0.50
N GLU A 68 -1.74 -6.17 0.12
CA GLU A 68 -1.41 -7.26 1.04
C GLU A 68 -0.37 -6.87 2.10
N ILE A 69 0.52 -5.91 1.84
CA ILE A 69 1.40 -5.36 2.88
C ILE A 69 0.61 -4.87 4.10
N GLY A 70 -0.55 -4.25 3.88
CA GLY A 70 -1.43 -3.76 4.95
C GLY A 70 -2.45 -4.79 5.44
N MET A 71 -2.83 -5.75 4.59
CA MET A 71 -3.98 -6.63 4.83
C MET A 71 -3.61 -8.03 5.35
N CYS A 72 -2.44 -8.57 4.97
CA CYS A 72 -2.14 -10.00 5.18
C CYS A 72 -2.21 -10.44 6.64
N ASP A 73 -1.86 -9.53 7.56
CA ASP A 73 -1.87 -9.77 9.01
C ASP A 73 -2.94 -8.97 9.76
N ALA A 74 -3.77 -8.18 9.06
CA ALA A 74 -4.72 -7.23 9.68
C ALA A 74 -5.76 -7.91 10.60
N TYR A 75 -5.99 -9.21 10.41
CA TYR A 75 -6.94 -10.01 11.20
C TYR A 75 -6.27 -10.82 12.33
N GLY A 76 -5.09 -10.38 12.79
CA GLY A 76 -4.41 -10.92 13.97
C GLY A 76 -3.47 -12.09 13.69
N ALA A 77 -3.09 -12.29 12.42
CA ALA A 77 -1.96 -13.15 12.11
C ALA A 77 -0.65 -12.41 12.43
N THR A 78 0.44 -13.16 12.57
CA THR A 78 1.78 -12.59 12.73
C THR A 78 2.70 -13.42 11.87
N THR A 79 2.90 -12.96 10.64
CA THR A 79 3.66 -13.67 9.61
C THR A 79 4.79 -12.79 9.07
N ASP A 80 5.60 -13.38 8.20
CA ASP A 80 6.58 -12.63 7.41
C ASP A 80 5.98 -12.13 6.07
N ASP A 81 4.67 -12.29 5.85
CA ASP A 81 4.05 -12.10 4.53
C ASP A 81 4.11 -10.64 4.08
N SER A 82 3.84 -9.69 4.97
CA SER A 82 3.98 -8.25 4.68
C SER A 82 5.39 -7.90 4.16
N ARG A 83 6.42 -8.52 4.74
CA ARG A 83 7.82 -8.38 4.31
C ARG A 83 8.07 -9.04 2.95
N ILE A 84 7.46 -10.20 2.69
CA ILE A 84 7.56 -10.89 1.39
C ILE A 84 6.93 -10.03 0.30
N TYR A 85 5.74 -9.46 0.53
CA TYR A 85 5.09 -8.56 -0.42
C TYR A 85 5.91 -7.29 -0.67
N LEU A 86 6.50 -6.69 0.37
CA LEU A 86 7.43 -5.56 0.19
C LEU A 86 8.63 -5.92 -0.70
N GLN A 87 9.21 -7.12 -0.53
CA GLN A 87 10.32 -7.57 -1.38
C GLN A 87 9.88 -7.77 -2.84
N LYS A 88 8.66 -8.23 -3.09
CA LYS A 88 8.07 -8.32 -4.43
C LYS A 88 7.90 -6.93 -5.06
N VAL A 89 7.36 -5.96 -4.31
CA VAL A 89 7.26 -4.55 -4.76
C VAL A 89 8.64 -4.03 -5.16
N ILE A 90 9.66 -4.18 -4.32
CA ILE A 90 11.03 -3.75 -4.62
C ILE A 90 11.57 -4.42 -5.91
N SER A 91 11.26 -5.70 -6.11
CA SER A 91 11.68 -6.44 -7.31
C SER A 91 11.00 -5.92 -8.57
N ILE A 92 9.70 -5.59 -8.50
CA ILE A 92 8.94 -4.96 -9.59
C ILE A 92 9.53 -3.58 -9.91
N LEU A 93 9.80 -2.74 -8.91
CA LEU A 93 10.39 -1.42 -9.11
C LEU A 93 11.74 -1.52 -9.85
N ARG A 94 12.63 -2.42 -9.41
CA ARG A 94 13.93 -2.66 -10.07
C ARG A 94 13.77 -3.13 -11.51
N LYS A 95 12.84 -4.05 -11.78
CA LYS A 95 12.58 -4.57 -13.13
C LYS A 95 12.16 -3.47 -14.10
N HIS A 96 11.52 -2.42 -13.60
CA HIS A 96 11.01 -1.30 -14.38
C HIS A 96 11.84 -0.02 -14.23
N ASP A 97 13.07 -0.11 -13.68
CA ASP A 97 13.98 1.01 -13.45
C ASP A 97 13.35 2.18 -12.64
N VAL A 98 12.41 1.85 -11.74
CA VAL A 98 11.80 2.81 -10.83
C VAL A 98 12.65 2.91 -9.56
N PRO A 99 13.05 4.13 -9.12
CA PRO A 99 13.80 4.30 -7.89
C PRO A 99 13.05 3.74 -6.67
N ILE A 100 13.78 3.04 -5.80
CA ILE A 100 13.25 2.57 -4.52
C ILE A 100 13.33 3.74 -3.52
N PRO A 101 12.23 4.10 -2.83
CA PRO A 101 12.27 5.16 -1.83
C PRO A 101 13.18 4.76 -0.66
N LYS A 102 13.74 5.75 0.03
CA LYS A 102 14.48 5.50 1.27
C LYS A 102 13.51 4.94 2.31
N LEU A 103 13.90 3.84 2.95
CA LEU A 103 13.07 3.17 3.96
C LEU A 103 13.33 3.68 5.38
N ASP A 104 14.43 4.41 5.60
CA ASP A 104 14.82 4.97 6.91
C ASP A 104 13.69 5.74 7.63
N PRO A 105 12.80 6.49 6.95
CA PRO A 105 11.71 7.17 7.64
C PRO A 105 10.72 6.21 8.31
N PHE A 106 10.60 4.97 7.84
CA PHE A 106 9.56 4.01 8.26
C PHE A 106 9.96 3.13 9.46
N THR A 107 11.00 3.50 10.21
CA THR A 107 11.50 2.72 11.36
C THR A 107 10.83 3.04 12.69
N GLU A 108 9.87 3.97 12.71
CA GLU A 108 9.23 4.46 13.95
C GLU A 108 8.09 3.58 14.50
N SER A 109 7.74 2.48 13.81
CA SER A 109 6.70 1.55 14.26
C SER A 109 7.24 0.12 14.29
N SER A 110 6.90 -0.65 15.34
CA SER A 110 7.27 -2.05 15.49
C SER A 110 6.03 -2.93 15.69
N PHE A 111 6.02 -4.10 15.06
CA PHE A 111 4.97 -5.11 15.25
C PHE A 111 4.91 -5.65 16.70
N GLU A 112 5.97 -5.47 17.48
CA GLU A 112 6.00 -5.85 18.90
C GLU A 112 5.12 -4.94 19.77
N GLU A 113 4.65 -3.82 19.22
CA GLU A 113 3.82 -2.83 19.91
C GLU A 113 2.32 -3.07 19.64
N MET A 114 1.47 -2.75 20.62
CA MET A 114 0.00 -2.73 20.48
C MET A 114 -0.61 -3.99 19.83
N HIS A 115 -0.14 -5.18 20.22
CA HIS A 115 -0.62 -6.46 19.69
C HIS A 115 -0.50 -6.60 18.16
N GLY A 116 0.57 -6.05 17.56
CA GLY A 116 0.82 -6.14 16.12
C GLY A 116 0.43 -4.89 15.33
N TRP A 117 -0.32 -3.96 15.94
CA TRP A 117 -0.81 -2.76 15.26
C TRP A 117 0.18 -1.60 15.25
N GLY A 118 1.21 -1.63 16.11
CA GLY A 118 2.09 -0.48 16.26
C GLY A 118 1.42 0.68 17.01
N ASN A 119 2.19 1.71 17.33
CA ASN A 119 1.63 2.96 17.83
C ASN A 119 1.06 3.82 16.69
N PRO A 120 -0.03 4.58 16.91
CA PRO A 120 -0.52 5.55 15.93
C PRO A 120 0.59 6.53 15.52
N ILE A 121 0.76 6.70 14.22
CA ILE A 121 1.83 7.53 13.67
C ILE A 121 1.38 8.99 13.66
N LYS A 122 2.22 9.88 14.17
CA LYS A 122 1.90 11.31 14.21
C LYS A 122 1.80 11.87 12.80
N GLN A 123 0.88 12.81 12.59
CA GLN A 123 0.66 13.47 11.30
C GLN A 123 1.93 14.15 10.75
N GLU A 124 2.79 14.68 11.62
CA GLU A 124 4.09 15.25 11.26
C GLU A 124 5.05 14.22 10.65
N VAL A 125 5.03 12.98 11.14
CA VAL A 125 5.84 11.86 10.62
C VAL A 125 5.30 11.40 9.27
N ILE A 126 3.97 11.26 9.14
CA ILE A 126 3.33 10.94 7.85
C ILE A 126 3.64 11.99 6.80
N ALA A 127 3.63 13.28 7.16
CA ALA A 127 4.01 14.36 6.24
C ALA A 127 5.47 14.20 5.78
N LEU A 128 6.41 13.90 6.69
CA LEU A 128 7.81 13.64 6.35
C LEU A 128 7.96 12.44 5.41
N TRP A 129 7.20 11.36 5.63
CA TRP A 129 7.18 10.19 4.74
C TRP A 129 6.74 10.57 3.34
N ARG A 130 5.68 11.37 3.22
CA ARG A 130 5.18 11.85 1.92
C ARG A 130 6.18 12.77 1.21
N PHE A 131 6.91 13.61 1.96
CA PHE A 131 7.99 14.43 1.39
C PHE A 131 9.23 13.62 1.02
N SER A 132 9.50 12.50 1.69
CA SER A 132 10.66 11.65 1.36
C SER A 132 10.55 10.92 0.02
N ILE A 133 9.36 10.94 -0.58
CA ILE A 133 9.06 10.40 -1.91
C ILE A 133 9.26 11.47 -3.01
N ASP A 134 9.57 12.72 -2.63
CA ASP A 134 9.70 13.81 -3.59
C ASP A 134 10.94 13.62 -4.48
N ARG A 135 10.67 13.70 -5.79
CA ARG A 135 11.47 13.11 -6.87
C ARG A 135 12.72 13.94 -7.14
N SER A 136 13.89 13.43 -6.76
CA SER A 136 15.17 13.81 -7.37
C SER A 136 15.34 13.17 -8.74
#